data_AF-A0A1V6IJI9-F1
#
_entry.id   AF-A0A1V6IJI9-F1
#
_cell.length_a   1.000
_cell.length_b   1.000
_cell.length_c   1.000
_cell.angle_alpha   90.00
_cell.angle_beta   90.00
_cell.angle_gamma   90.00
#
_symmetry.space_group_name_H-M   'P 1'
#
loop_
_entity.id
_entity.type
_entity.pdbx_description
1 polymer ?
#
loop_
_entity_poly.entity_id
_entity_poly.type
_entity_poly.pdbx_seq_one_letter_code
_entity_poly.pdbx_strand_id
1 'polypeptide(L)'
;MLDNLSSFSITTEITDALLSGKNVSTLKKAFKVGGILPPEAPGEVALRKTFLTAKSFSDKLKGYNIEEKPKQLDIDINLAGFRISGRLTNIYQPGIINYRCVKSTKAKYLLETWIDHLVLNTIQDESIPHNSMFITINHTYTFKPLESGIDTLVKLLEIFYMGIKEPIKFFPQTSNKYAEQIMKGKNTDEALKSAINEWYGTEFSTDKESEDAYFKLCFGKIDPLDEIFRDIAMNIYAPILTNMRRT
;
A
#
# COMPACT_ATOMS: atom_id res chain seq x y z
N MET A 1 -26.33 -1.06 7.02
CA MET A 1 -25.26 -0.56 6.13
C MET A 1 -24.06 -1.48 6.32
N LEU A 2 -23.34 -1.88 5.27
CA LEU A 2 -22.08 -2.62 5.45
C LEU A 2 -21.05 -1.68 6.08
N ASP A 3 -20.32 -2.14 7.08
CA ASP A 3 -19.17 -1.40 7.59
C ASP A 3 -18.01 -1.42 6.56
N ASN A 4 -17.05 -0.52 6.73
CA ASN A 4 -15.96 -0.33 5.79
C ASN A 4 -15.04 -1.55 5.67
N LEU A 5 -14.84 -2.30 6.75
CA LEU A 5 -13.94 -3.46 6.76
C LEU A 5 -14.59 -4.63 6.01
N SER A 6 -15.86 -4.93 6.31
CA SER A 6 -16.64 -5.94 5.60
C SER A 6 -16.77 -5.59 4.12
N SER A 7 -17.00 -4.31 3.79
CA SER A 7 -17.04 -3.85 2.40
C SER A 7 -15.72 -4.07 1.68
N PHE A 8 -14.59 -3.73 2.31
CA PHE A 8 -13.25 -3.94 1.74
C PHE A 8 -12.94 -5.41 1.50
N SER A 9 -13.23 -6.28 2.48
CA SER A 9 -13.00 -7.73 2.38
C SER A 9 -13.80 -8.35 1.22
N ILE A 10 -15.11 -8.09 1.19
CA ILE A 10 -16.01 -8.58 0.14
C ILE A 10 -15.56 -8.07 -1.24
N THR A 11 -15.17 -6.80 -1.35
CA THR A 11 -14.73 -6.23 -2.63
C THR A 11 -13.46 -6.93 -3.13
N THR A 12 -12.50 -7.16 -2.22
CA THR A 12 -11.23 -7.83 -2.54
C THR A 12 -11.47 -9.25 -3.04
N GLU A 13 -12.28 -10.03 -2.32
CA GLU A 13 -12.57 -11.41 -2.69
C GLU A 13 -13.34 -11.51 -4.03
N ILE A 14 -14.27 -10.58 -4.30
CA ILE A 14 -14.96 -10.52 -5.60
C ILE A 14 -13.99 -10.16 -6.72
N THR A 15 -13.10 -9.19 -6.52
CA THR A 15 -12.08 -8.83 -7.52
C THR A 15 -11.18 -10.02 -7.85
N ASP A 16 -10.65 -10.71 -6.84
CA ASP A 16 -9.77 -11.86 -7.07
C ASP A 16 -10.52 -13.03 -7.73
N ALA A 17 -11.78 -13.26 -7.36
CA ALA A 17 -12.62 -14.27 -8.02
C ALA A 17 -12.87 -13.94 -9.50
N LEU A 18 -13.13 -12.67 -9.83
CA LEU A 18 -13.33 -12.21 -11.20
C LEU A 18 -12.06 -12.36 -12.05
N LEU A 19 -10.90 -12.01 -11.50
CA LEU A 19 -9.62 -12.14 -12.19
C LEU A 19 -9.19 -13.60 -12.38
N SER A 20 -9.50 -14.46 -11.40
CA SER A 20 -9.19 -15.89 -11.47
C SER A 20 -10.20 -16.72 -12.28
N GLY A 21 -11.22 -16.10 -12.88
CA GLY A 21 -12.30 -16.80 -13.59
C GLY A 21 -13.18 -17.68 -12.70
N LYS A 22 -13.16 -17.50 -11.36
CA LYS A 22 -13.98 -18.26 -10.42
C LYS A 22 -15.45 -17.87 -10.55
N ASN A 23 -16.34 -18.80 -10.25
CA ASN A 23 -17.78 -18.56 -10.33
C ASN A 23 -18.27 -17.61 -9.22
N VAL A 24 -18.47 -16.34 -9.59
CA VAL A 24 -18.90 -15.29 -8.65
C VAL A 24 -20.34 -15.51 -8.14
N SER A 25 -21.17 -16.30 -8.81
CA SER A 25 -22.52 -16.61 -8.31
C SER A 25 -22.48 -17.45 -7.04
N THR A 26 -21.52 -18.37 -6.92
CA THR A 26 -21.28 -19.16 -5.70
C THR A 26 -20.77 -18.27 -4.57
N LEU A 27 -19.86 -17.35 -4.88
CA LEU A 27 -19.33 -16.38 -3.91
C LEU A 27 -20.42 -15.47 -3.33
N LYS A 28 -21.30 -14.95 -4.19
CA LYS A 28 -22.47 -14.14 -3.76
C LYS A 28 -23.40 -14.92 -2.84
N LYS A 29 -23.64 -16.21 -3.11
CA LYS A 29 -24.45 -17.08 -2.23
C LYS A 29 -23.77 -17.27 -0.88
N ALA A 30 -22.44 -17.50 -0.87
CA ALA A 30 -21.68 -17.63 0.37
C ALA A 30 -21.80 -16.39 1.26
N PHE A 31 -21.67 -15.18 0.70
CA PHE A 31 -21.85 -13.94 1.50
C PHE A 31 -23.26 -13.74 2.04
N LYS A 32 -24.29 -14.19 1.30
CA LYS A 32 -25.69 -14.15 1.80
C LYS A 32 -25.90 -15.06 3.00
N VAL A 33 -25.28 -16.25 3.00
CA VAL A 33 -25.45 -17.24 4.07
C VAL A 33 -24.54 -16.94 5.27
N GLY A 34 -23.38 -16.32 5.05
CA GLY A 34 -22.35 -16.09 6.08
C GLY A 34 -22.65 -14.99 7.11
N GLY A 35 -23.82 -14.34 7.07
CA GLY A 35 -24.22 -13.34 8.07
C GLY A 35 -23.45 -12.01 8.05
N ILE A 36 -22.58 -11.79 7.06
CA ILE A 36 -21.77 -10.56 6.92
C ILE A 36 -22.61 -9.41 6.34
N LEU A 37 -23.66 -9.73 5.58
CA LEU A 37 -24.53 -8.75 4.96
C LEU A 37 -25.65 -8.32 5.93
N PRO A 38 -26.05 -7.03 5.94
CA PRO A 38 -27.29 -6.60 6.57
C PRO A 38 -28.48 -7.43 6.08
N PRO A 39 -29.52 -7.64 6.91
CA PRO A 39 -30.66 -8.46 6.51
C PRO A 39 -31.40 -7.87 5.31
N GLU A 40 -31.96 -8.76 4.48
CA GLU A 40 -32.90 -8.46 3.39
C GLU A 40 -32.41 -7.43 2.35
N ALA A 41 -33.31 -6.57 1.85
CA ALA A 41 -33.06 -5.68 0.73
C ALA A 41 -31.84 -4.74 0.90
N PRO A 42 -31.57 -4.15 2.09
CA PRO A 42 -30.35 -3.36 2.31
C PRO A 42 -29.05 -4.14 2.06
N GLY A 43 -28.99 -5.41 2.45
CA GLY A 43 -27.83 -6.27 2.20
C GLY A 43 -27.64 -6.59 0.72
N GLU A 44 -28.74 -6.85 0.01
CA GLU A 44 -28.70 -7.13 -1.43
C GLU A 44 -28.24 -5.92 -2.25
N VAL A 45 -28.72 -4.72 -1.91
CA VAL A 45 -28.28 -3.47 -2.54
C VAL A 45 -26.79 -3.23 -2.30
N ALA A 46 -26.34 -3.42 -1.06
CA ALA A 46 -24.94 -3.24 -0.69
C ALA A 46 -24.02 -4.24 -1.43
N LEU A 47 -24.40 -5.52 -1.47
CA LEU A 47 -23.67 -6.55 -2.23
C LEU A 47 -23.64 -6.25 -3.72
N ARG A 48 -24.76 -5.80 -4.31
CA ARG A 48 -24.83 -5.41 -5.72
C ARG A 48 -23.88 -4.26 -6.02
N LYS A 49 -23.84 -3.24 -5.17
CA LYS A 49 -22.93 -2.10 -5.30
C LYS A 49 -21.47 -2.54 -5.26
N THR A 50 -21.10 -3.36 -4.28
CA THR A 50 -19.75 -3.90 -4.15
C THR A 50 -19.35 -4.72 -5.38
N PHE A 51 -20.25 -5.56 -5.90
CA PHE A 51 -19.98 -6.33 -7.11
C PHE A 51 -19.77 -5.44 -8.34
N LEU A 52 -20.58 -4.39 -8.52
CA LEU A 52 -20.40 -3.46 -9.64
C LEU A 52 -19.06 -2.73 -9.56
N THR A 53 -18.66 -2.31 -8.36
CA THR A 53 -17.34 -1.71 -8.12
C THR A 53 -16.20 -2.68 -8.42
N ALA A 54 -16.26 -3.91 -7.88
CA ALA A 54 -15.25 -4.93 -8.12
C ALA A 54 -15.17 -5.33 -9.61
N LYS A 55 -16.31 -5.40 -10.31
CA LYS A 55 -16.36 -5.67 -11.76
C LYS A 55 -15.70 -4.55 -12.56
N SER A 56 -16.10 -3.30 -12.37
CA SER A 56 -15.50 -2.16 -13.06
C SER A 56 -13.99 -2.06 -12.79
N PHE A 57 -13.56 -2.36 -11.58
CA PHE A 57 -12.14 -2.39 -11.24
C PHE A 57 -11.41 -3.56 -11.91
N SER A 58 -12.00 -4.76 -11.94
CA SER A 58 -11.44 -5.91 -12.65
C SER A 58 -11.29 -5.62 -14.14
N ASP A 59 -12.30 -5.00 -14.76
CA ASP A 59 -12.26 -4.60 -16.17
C ASP A 59 -11.13 -3.57 -16.43
N LYS A 60 -10.90 -2.62 -15.51
CA LYS A 60 -9.73 -1.72 -15.55
C LYS A 60 -8.42 -2.50 -15.50
N LEU A 61 -8.31 -3.48 -14.60
CA LEU A 61 -7.10 -4.28 -14.43
C LEU A 61 -6.77 -5.13 -15.67
N LYS A 62 -7.77 -5.62 -16.40
CA LYS A 62 -7.56 -6.33 -17.67
C LYS A 62 -6.81 -5.50 -18.71
N GLY A 63 -6.98 -4.17 -18.68
CA GLY A 63 -6.19 -3.25 -19.52
C GLY A 63 -4.68 -3.26 -19.24
N TYR A 64 -4.24 -3.91 -18.16
CA TYR A 64 -2.83 -4.11 -17.81
C TYR A 64 -2.37 -5.56 -18.05
N ASN A 65 -3.14 -6.36 -18.79
CA ASN A 65 -2.85 -7.75 -19.14
C ASN A 65 -2.63 -8.68 -17.92
N ILE A 66 -3.34 -8.45 -16.82
CA ILE A 66 -3.19 -9.26 -15.60
C ILE A 66 -3.96 -10.59 -15.62
N GLU A 67 -4.60 -10.92 -16.75
CA GLU A 67 -5.31 -12.20 -16.95
C GLU A 67 -4.34 -13.37 -17.19
N GLU A 68 -3.10 -13.07 -17.59
CA GLU A 68 -2.04 -14.07 -17.67
C GLU A 68 -1.60 -14.53 -16.28
N LYS A 69 -1.13 -15.78 -16.17
CA LYS A 69 -0.59 -16.29 -14.91
C LYS A 69 0.69 -15.50 -14.56
N PRO A 70 0.76 -14.81 -13.40
CA PRO A 70 1.96 -14.08 -13.04
C PRO A 70 3.13 -15.03 -12.79
N LYS A 71 4.33 -14.58 -13.15
CA LYS A 71 5.59 -15.21 -12.73
C LYS A 71 5.80 -14.97 -11.23
N GLN A 72 6.63 -15.84 -10.65
CA GLN A 72 7.13 -15.71 -9.29
C GLN A 72 8.65 -15.81 -9.35
N LEU A 73 9.34 -15.04 -8.50
CA LEU A 73 10.78 -15.06 -8.36
C LEU A 73 11.14 -15.31 -6.90
N ASP A 74 11.78 -16.44 -6.62
CA ASP A 74 12.38 -16.69 -5.31
C ASP A 74 13.66 -15.86 -5.18
N ILE A 75 13.82 -15.20 -4.04
CA ILE A 75 14.93 -14.28 -3.78
C ILE A 75 15.73 -14.76 -2.57
N ASP A 76 17.05 -14.60 -2.63
CA ASP A 76 17.98 -14.79 -1.53
C ASP A 76 19.17 -13.83 -1.72
N ILE A 77 19.08 -12.65 -1.09
CA ILE A 77 19.99 -11.54 -1.27
C ILE A 77 20.75 -11.31 0.03
N ASN A 78 22.08 -11.24 -0.05
CA ASN A 78 22.92 -10.76 1.05
C ASN A 78 23.30 -9.31 0.78
N LEU A 79 22.91 -8.41 1.68
CA LEU A 79 23.12 -6.97 1.51
C LEU A 79 23.39 -6.30 2.86
N ALA A 80 24.51 -5.58 2.98
CA ALA A 80 24.90 -4.83 4.17
C ALA A 80 24.84 -5.66 5.48
N GLY A 81 25.20 -6.94 5.42
CA GLY A 81 25.15 -7.85 6.58
C GLY A 81 23.76 -8.42 6.90
N PHE A 82 22.73 -8.05 6.12
CA PHE A 82 21.40 -8.65 6.19
C PHE A 82 21.25 -9.73 5.10
N ARG A 83 20.44 -10.74 5.40
CA ARG A 83 19.94 -11.71 4.41
C ARG A 83 18.45 -11.48 4.21
N ILE A 84 18.05 -11.18 2.97
CA ILE A 84 16.66 -11.01 2.56
C ILE A 84 16.29 -12.24 1.73
N SER A 85 15.37 -13.05 2.24
CA SER A 85 14.86 -14.22 1.54
C SER A 85 13.34 -14.16 1.44
N GLY A 86 12.80 -14.59 0.30
CA GLY A 86 11.35 -14.58 0.10
C GLY A 86 10.97 -14.87 -1.34
N ARG A 87 9.78 -14.41 -1.73
CA ARG A 87 9.26 -14.58 -3.08
C ARG A 87 8.57 -13.31 -3.55
N LEU A 88 9.05 -12.74 -4.66
CA LEU A 88 8.31 -11.74 -5.40
C LEU A 88 7.21 -12.43 -6.22
N THR A 89 5.99 -11.91 -6.11
CA THR A 89 4.81 -12.41 -6.82
C THR A 89 4.23 -11.33 -7.73
N ASN A 90 3.17 -11.64 -8.47
CA ASN A 90 2.47 -10.68 -9.33
C ASN A 90 3.38 -10.04 -10.39
N ILE A 91 4.37 -10.80 -10.89
CA ILE A 91 5.26 -10.35 -11.97
C ILE A 91 4.57 -10.69 -13.30
N TYR A 92 4.03 -9.67 -13.95
CA TYR A 92 3.40 -9.73 -15.27
C TYR A 92 4.34 -9.17 -16.34
N GLN A 93 3.95 -9.27 -17.62
CA GLN A 93 4.72 -8.67 -18.73
C GLN A 93 5.07 -7.19 -18.54
N PRO A 94 4.19 -6.34 -17.95
CA PRO A 94 4.56 -4.94 -17.71
C PRO A 94 5.49 -4.74 -16.51
N GLY A 95 5.62 -5.68 -15.58
CA GLY A 95 6.28 -5.47 -14.28
C GLY A 95 5.55 -6.16 -13.12
N ILE A 96 5.96 -5.82 -11.89
CA ILE A 96 5.17 -6.13 -10.69
C ILE A 96 3.89 -5.30 -10.72
N ILE A 97 2.73 -5.94 -10.58
CA ILE A 97 1.44 -5.24 -10.49
C ILE A 97 0.73 -5.62 -9.19
N ASN A 98 0.80 -4.72 -8.22
CA ASN A 98 0.02 -4.80 -7.00
C ASN A 98 -1.25 -3.97 -7.16
N TYR A 99 -2.37 -4.39 -6.56
CA TYR A 99 -3.63 -3.68 -6.68
C TYR A 99 -4.50 -3.81 -5.44
N ARG A 100 -5.37 -2.82 -5.23
CA ARG A 100 -6.44 -2.84 -4.21
C ARG A 100 -7.67 -2.15 -4.77
N CYS A 101 -8.84 -2.79 -4.62
CA CYS A 101 -10.12 -2.20 -5.03
C CYS A 101 -10.59 -1.13 -4.03
N VAL A 102 -9.85 -0.02 -3.98
CA VAL A 102 -10.11 1.14 -3.11
C VAL A 102 -10.08 2.42 -3.94
N LYS A 103 -10.80 3.45 -3.50
CA LYS A 103 -10.81 4.75 -4.20
C LYS A 103 -9.51 5.53 -3.99
N SER A 104 -8.97 5.48 -2.79
CA SER A 104 -7.75 6.20 -2.39
C SER A 104 -6.74 5.23 -1.81
N THR A 105 -5.47 5.44 -2.13
CA THR A 105 -4.37 4.64 -1.56
C THR A 105 -4.11 4.99 -0.09
N LYS A 106 -3.51 4.05 0.65
CA LYS A 106 -2.85 4.30 1.93
C LYS A 106 -1.33 4.29 1.70
N ALA A 107 -0.58 5.14 2.39
CA ALA A 107 0.86 5.27 2.21
C ALA A 107 1.61 3.95 2.43
N LYS A 108 1.12 3.06 3.30
CA LYS A 108 1.69 1.72 3.49
C LYS A 108 1.67 0.86 2.22
N TYR A 109 0.63 0.95 1.39
CA TYR A 109 0.54 0.16 0.16
C TYR A 109 1.54 0.64 -0.91
N LEU A 110 1.84 1.94 -0.91
CA LEU A 110 2.90 2.50 -1.74
C LEU A 110 4.28 2.03 -1.25
N LEU A 111 4.51 2.01 0.06
CA LEU A 111 5.74 1.51 0.65
C LEU A 111 5.96 0.01 0.38
N GLU A 112 4.92 -0.81 0.53
CA GLU A 112 4.96 -2.25 0.18
C GLU A 112 5.38 -2.45 -1.28
N THR A 113 4.73 -1.74 -2.21
CA THR A 113 5.05 -1.82 -3.64
C THR A 113 6.45 -1.29 -3.95
N TRP A 114 6.91 -0.26 -3.23
CA TRP A 114 8.25 0.28 -3.38
C TRP A 114 9.32 -0.69 -2.90
N ILE A 115 9.09 -1.42 -1.79
CA ILE A 115 10.02 -2.45 -1.32
C ILE A 115 10.14 -3.58 -2.36
N ASP A 116 9.01 -4.07 -2.89
CA ASP A 116 9.02 -5.05 -3.99
C ASP A 116 9.83 -4.54 -5.19
N HIS A 117 9.63 -3.26 -5.55
CA HIS A 117 10.34 -2.60 -6.65
C HIS A 117 11.85 -2.49 -6.40
N LEU A 118 12.28 -2.12 -5.19
CA LEU A 118 13.69 -2.05 -4.81
C LEU A 118 14.36 -3.41 -4.89
N VAL A 119 13.71 -4.45 -4.37
CA VAL A 119 14.24 -5.83 -4.42
C VAL A 119 14.35 -6.29 -5.87
N LEU A 120 13.30 -6.10 -6.68
CA LEU A 120 13.30 -6.42 -8.11
C LEU A 120 14.47 -5.77 -8.85
N ASN A 121 14.69 -4.47 -8.62
CA ASN A 121 15.76 -3.70 -9.26
C ASN A 121 17.15 -3.91 -8.62
N THR A 122 17.23 -4.61 -7.49
CA THR A 122 18.50 -5.05 -6.89
C THR A 122 18.99 -6.35 -7.53
N ILE A 123 18.06 -7.24 -7.90
CA ILE A 123 18.40 -8.53 -8.53
C ILE A 123 18.83 -8.35 -9.99
N GLN A 124 18.21 -7.40 -10.71
CA GLN A 124 18.51 -7.10 -12.12
C GLN A 124 18.46 -8.32 -13.06
N ASP A 125 17.56 -9.27 -12.80
CA ASP A 125 17.33 -10.40 -13.71
C ASP A 125 16.74 -9.90 -15.04
N GLU A 126 17.52 -9.94 -16.13
CA GLU A 126 17.14 -9.46 -17.46
C GLU A 126 15.97 -10.24 -18.09
N SER A 127 15.60 -11.41 -17.55
CA SER A 127 14.49 -12.23 -18.04
C SER A 127 13.10 -11.74 -17.59
N ILE A 128 13.06 -10.72 -16.74
CA ILE A 128 11.84 -10.12 -16.21
C ILE A 128 11.85 -8.58 -16.31
N PRO A 129 10.67 -7.95 -16.43
CA PRO A 129 10.56 -6.49 -16.40
C PRO A 129 10.83 -5.92 -15.00
N HIS A 130 11.57 -4.81 -14.92
CA HIS A 130 11.89 -4.13 -13.65
C HIS A 130 10.98 -2.94 -13.28
N ASN A 131 9.86 -2.78 -13.98
CA ASN A 131 8.85 -1.78 -13.60
C ASN A 131 7.98 -2.31 -12.45
N SER A 132 7.33 -1.42 -11.72
CA SER A 132 6.32 -1.79 -10.72
C SER A 132 5.16 -0.82 -10.70
N MET A 133 3.97 -1.32 -10.36
CA MET A 133 2.73 -0.56 -10.35
C MET A 133 1.89 -0.89 -9.12
N PHE A 134 1.26 0.14 -8.56
CA PHE A 134 0.17 -0.01 -7.60
C PHE A 134 -1.12 0.57 -8.18
N ILE A 135 -2.15 -0.26 -8.33
CA ILE A 135 -3.40 0.14 -9.00
C ILE A 135 -4.56 0.22 -7.99
N THR A 136 -5.25 1.35 -8.02
CA THR A 136 -6.49 1.63 -7.28
C THR A 136 -7.62 1.95 -8.25
N ILE A 137 -8.85 2.12 -7.76
CA ILE A 137 -9.99 2.49 -8.61
C ILE A 137 -9.68 3.80 -9.36
N ASN A 138 -9.24 4.83 -8.63
CA ASN A 138 -9.08 6.17 -9.21
C ASN A 138 -7.71 6.40 -9.84
N HIS A 139 -6.65 5.79 -9.28
CA HIS A 139 -5.28 6.11 -9.66
C HIS A 139 -4.44 4.86 -9.93
N THR A 140 -3.45 5.03 -10.78
CA THR A 140 -2.35 4.10 -11.00
C THR A 140 -1.05 4.80 -10.61
N TYR A 141 -0.28 4.16 -9.73
CA TYR A 141 1.03 4.63 -9.29
C TYR A 141 2.08 3.76 -9.95
N THR A 142 3.06 4.38 -10.62
CA THR A 142 4.06 3.66 -11.42
C THR A 142 5.47 4.02 -10.98
N PHE A 143 6.32 3.00 -10.95
CA PHE A 143 7.75 3.08 -10.68
C PHE A 143 8.50 2.49 -11.89
N LYS A 144 9.37 3.31 -12.48
CA LYS A 144 10.22 2.92 -13.61
C LYS A 144 11.45 2.17 -13.12
N PRO A 145 12.15 1.41 -13.98
CA PRO A 145 13.36 0.70 -13.59
C PRO A 145 14.38 1.67 -12.98
N LEU A 146 15.08 1.20 -11.96
CA LEU A 146 16.16 1.91 -11.30
C LEU A 146 17.51 1.38 -11.81
N GLU A 147 18.50 2.25 -11.92
CA GLU A 147 19.88 1.83 -12.18
C GLU A 147 20.43 0.96 -11.05
N SER A 148 20.04 1.28 -9.80
CA SER A 148 20.28 0.44 -8.62
C SER A 148 19.30 0.79 -7.50
N GLY A 149 18.72 -0.22 -6.86
CA GLY A 149 17.90 -0.07 -5.64
C GLY A 149 18.67 -0.22 -4.33
N ILE A 150 19.96 -0.56 -4.40
CA ILE A 150 20.77 -1.06 -3.28
C ILE A 150 20.81 -0.06 -2.12
N ASP A 151 21.26 1.17 -2.36
CA ASP A 151 21.46 2.16 -1.29
C ASP A 151 20.16 2.52 -0.58
N THR A 152 19.06 2.58 -1.32
CA THR A 152 17.74 2.87 -0.73
C THR A 152 17.26 1.67 0.09
N LEU A 153 17.47 0.44 -0.40
CA LEU A 153 17.13 -0.77 0.33
C LEU A 153 17.95 -0.91 1.62
N VAL A 154 19.26 -0.62 1.58
CA VAL A 154 20.12 -0.61 2.78
C VAL A 154 19.59 0.35 3.84
N LYS A 155 19.23 1.59 3.47
CA LYS A 155 18.65 2.55 4.41
C LYS A 155 17.35 2.03 5.05
N LEU A 156 16.50 1.35 4.29
CA LEU A 156 15.28 0.73 4.84
C LEU A 156 15.61 -0.40 5.81
N LEU A 157 16.64 -1.21 5.53
CA LEU A 157 17.10 -2.28 6.44
C LEU A 157 17.68 -1.72 7.73
N GLU A 158 18.42 -0.61 7.66
CA GLU A 158 18.94 0.09 8.83
C GLU A 158 17.81 0.61 9.71
N ILE A 159 16.80 1.27 9.12
CA ILE A 159 15.60 1.73 9.84
C ILE A 159 14.82 0.56 10.43
N PHE A 160 14.65 -0.53 9.68
CA PHE A 160 14.03 -1.75 10.19
C PHE A 160 14.78 -2.28 11.41
N TYR A 161 16.11 -2.34 11.34
CA TYR A 161 16.94 -2.84 12.44
C TYR A 161 16.91 -1.92 13.67
N MET A 162 16.78 -0.59 13.48
CA MET A 162 16.47 0.34 14.58
C MET A 162 15.13 -0.02 15.22
N GLY A 163 14.10 -0.27 14.41
CA GLY A 163 12.75 -0.66 14.85
C GLY A 163 12.67 -1.98 15.63
N ILE A 164 13.65 -2.88 15.46
CA ILE A 164 13.78 -4.09 16.28
C ILE A 164 14.29 -3.78 17.68
N LYS A 165 15.09 -2.72 17.84
CA LYS A 165 15.69 -2.35 19.14
C LYS A 165 14.77 -1.45 19.96
N GLU A 166 14.07 -0.54 19.30
CA GLU A 166 13.19 0.43 19.95
C GLU A 166 12.04 0.85 19.02
N PRO A 167 10.89 1.31 19.57
CA PRO A 167 9.82 1.87 18.76
C PRO A 167 10.29 3.05 17.92
N ILE A 168 10.24 2.92 16.59
CA ILE A 168 10.58 4.00 15.67
C ILE A 168 9.42 4.99 15.52
N LYS A 169 9.75 6.27 15.43
CA LYS A 169 8.79 7.36 15.17
C LYS A 169 8.41 7.41 13.68
N PHE A 170 7.84 6.31 13.21
CA PHE A 170 7.38 6.14 11.84
C PHE A 170 5.87 5.87 11.84
N PHE A 171 5.13 6.75 11.17
CA PHE A 171 3.67 6.70 11.12
C PHE A 171 3.28 6.82 9.65
N PRO A 172 2.96 5.72 8.94
CA PRO A 172 2.93 5.69 7.48
C PRO A 172 2.20 6.86 6.82
N GLN A 173 1.00 7.21 7.27
CA GLN A 173 0.21 8.29 6.65
C GLN A 173 0.79 9.66 6.98
N THR A 174 1.11 9.90 8.25
CA THR A 174 1.66 11.16 8.75
C THR A 174 3.07 11.44 8.19
N SER A 175 3.94 10.44 8.14
CA SER A 175 5.28 10.50 7.54
C SER A 175 5.20 10.76 6.04
N ASN A 176 4.30 10.07 5.31
CA ASN A 176 4.08 10.35 3.89
C ASN A 176 3.56 11.76 3.67
N LYS A 177 2.64 12.25 4.52
CA LYS A 177 2.10 13.61 4.43
C LYS A 177 3.19 14.66 4.62
N TYR A 178 4.05 14.48 5.63
CA TYR A 178 5.20 15.35 5.88
C TYR A 178 6.12 15.41 4.65
N ALA A 179 6.58 14.24 4.18
CA ALA A 179 7.47 14.15 3.03
C ALA A 179 6.84 14.74 1.76
N GLU A 180 5.55 14.51 1.53
CA GLU A 180 4.82 15.08 0.39
C GLU A 180 4.85 16.61 0.40
N GLN A 181 4.70 17.26 1.57
CA GLN A 181 4.75 18.72 1.65
C GLN A 181 6.16 19.25 1.39
N ILE A 182 7.19 18.64 1.97
CA ILE A 182 8.58 19.01 1.72
C ILE A 182 8.93 18.88 0.23
N MET A 183 8.54 17.77 -0.40
CA MET A 183 8.76 17.53 -1.84
C MET A 183 8.00 18.52 -2.74
N LYS A 184 6.94 19.15 -2.23
CA LYS A 184 6.21 20.25 -2.91
C LYS A 184 6.84 21.63 -2.69
N GLY A 185 7.98 21.71 -2.02
CA GLY A 185 8.70 22.95 -1.74
C GLY A 185 8.18 23.73 -0.53
N LYS A 186 7.39 23.10 0.34
CA LYS A 186 6.98 23.70 1.61
C LYS A 186 8.13 23.70 2.60
N ASN A 187 8.16 24.70 3.48
CA ASN A 187 9.14 24.72 4.56
C ASN A 187 8.78 23.70 5.66
N THR A 188 9.73 23.47 6.56
CA THR A 188 9.61 22.47 7.64
C THR A 188 8.37 22.69 8.51
N ASP A 189 8.05 23.93 8.86
CA ASP A 189 6.94 24.24 9.76
C ASP A 189 5.58 24.01 9.08
N GLU A 190 5.44 24.40 7.80
CA GLU A 190 4.24 24.13 7.00
C GLU A 190 4.02 22.62 6.80
N ALA A 191 5.09 21.88 6.52
CA ALA A 191 5.05 20.43 6.36
C ALA A 191 4.68 19.74 7.69
N LEU A 192 5.28 20.18 8.79
CA LEU A 192 4.99 19.63 10.13
C LEU A 192 3.55 19.92 10.55
N LYS A 193 3.04 21.13 10.30
CA LYS A 193 1.62 21.47 10.54
C LYS A 193 0.69 20.53 9.77
N SER A 194 1.03 20.20 8.53
CA SER A 194 0.25 19.25 7.72
C SER A 194 0.31 17.83 8.26
N ALA A 195 1.47 17.40 8.77
CA ALA A 195 1.66 16.11 9.41
C ALA A 195 0.86 16.01 10.73
N ILE A 196 0.89 17.05 11.58
CA ILE A 196 0.10 17.13 12.81
C ILE A 196 -1.40 16.98 12.51
N ASN A 197 -1.89 17.62 11.46
CA ASN A 197 -3.29 17.50 11.04
C ASN A 197 -3.63 16.09 10.54
N GLU A 198 -2.69 15.39 9.89
CA GLU A 198 -2.87 13.98 9.49
C GLU A 198 -2.88 13.06 10.71
N TRP A 199 -1.99 13.32 11.67
CA TRP A 199 -1.82 12.53 12.89
C TRP A 199 -3.08 12.51 13.76
N TYR A 200 -3.55 13.70 14.17
CA TYR A 200 -4.72 13.84 15.03
C TYR A 200 -6.04 13.81 14.25
N GLY A 201 -5.99 13.96 12.93
CA GLY A 201 -7.16 14.15 12.09
C GLY A 201 -8.01 15.35 12.50
N THR A 202 -9.26 15.33 12.05
CA THR A 202 -10.32 16.30 12.43
C THR A 202 -11.41 15.59 13.21
N GLU A 203 -12.40 16.33 13.73
CA GLU A 203 -13.59 15.74 14.36
C GLU A 203 -14.39 14.83 13.42
N PHE A 204 -14.24 15.01 12.09
CA PHE A 204 -14.89 14.19 11.07
C PHE A 204 -14.00 13.06 10.53
N SER A 205 -12.75 12.95 10.99
CA SER A 205 -11.85 11.89 10.55
C SER A 205 -12.28 10.56 11.15
N THR A 206 -12.63 9.60 10.29
CA THR A 206 -13.01 8.24 10.72
C THR A 206 -11.80 7.40 11.15
N ASP A 207 -10.63 7.66 10.57
CA ASP A 207 -9.38 7.00 10.90
C ASP A 207 -8.37 8.09 11.30
N LYS A 208 -7.93 8.09 12.57
CA LYS A 208 -6.86 8.96 13.08
C LYS A 208 -5.65 8.09 13.39
N GLU A 209 -4.50 8.40 12.81
CA GLU A 209 -3.31 7.58 13.01
C GLU A 209 -2.86 7.62 14.48
N SER A 210 -3.05 8.75 15.17
CA SER A 210 -2.79 8.89 16.61
C SER A 210 -3.65 7.99 17.50
N GLU A 211 -4.77 7.47 16.99
CA GLU A 211 -5.70 6.64 17.76
C GLU A 211 -5.37 5.15 17.71
N ASP A 212 -4.39 4.75 16.88
CA ASP A 212 -3.90 3.38 16.81
C ASP A 212 -3.36 2.92 18.17
N ALA A 213 -3.73 1.70 18.58
CA ALA A 213 -3.40 1.18 19.89
C ALA A 213 -1.89 1.01 20.12
N TYR A 214 -1.14 0.61 19.09
CA TYR A 214 0.31 0.44 19.18
C TYR A 214 1.02 1.79 19.27
N PHE A 215 0.57 2.77 18.48
CA PHE A 215 1.13 4.12 18.53
C PHE A 215 0.82 4.82 19.85
N LYS A 216 -0.41 4.70 20.37
CA LYS A 216 -0.75 5.20 21.70
C LYS A 216 0.10 4.59 22.80
N LEU A 217 0.34 3.28 22.74
CA LEU A 217 1.14 2.58 23.73
C LEU A 217 2.58 3.11 23.76
N CYS A 218 3.19 3.29 22.59
CA CYS A 218 4.60 3.69 22.50
C CYS A 218 4.81 5.20 22.63
N PHE A 219 3.89 6.00 22.10
CA PHE A 219 4.12 7.43 21.85
C PHE A 219 3.04 8.34 22.44
N GLY A 220 1.93 7.81 22.98
CA GLY A 220 0.78 8.62 23.41
C GLY A 220 1.02 9.57 24.59
N LYS A 221 2.21 9.55 25.20
CA LYS A 221 2.60 10.42 26.33
C LYS A 221 3.70 11.43 25.98
N ILE A 222 4.16 11.44 24.74
CA ILE A 222 5.21 12.34 24.25
C ILE A 222 4.74 12.99 22.94
N ASP A 223 5.46 14.01 22.47
CA ASP A 223 5.30 14.47 21.09
C ASP A 223 6.15 13.57 20.17
N PRO A 224 5.54 12.77 19.28
CA PRO A 224 6.30 11.90 18.42
C PRO A 224 6.71 12.55 17.11
N LEU A 225 6.28 13.78 16.81
CA LEU A 225 6.54 14.44 15.53
C LEU A 225 7.73 15.40 15.62
N ASP A 226 8.84 14.91 16.15
CA ASP A 226 10.09 15.65 16.35
C ASP A 226 11.08 15.48 15.17
N GLU A 227 12.34 15.89 15.36
CA GLU A 227 13.38 15.79 14.35
C GLU A 227 13.61 14.36 13.85
N ILE A 228 13.61 13.38 14.76
CA ILE A 228 13.79 11.97 14.41
C ILE A 228 12.66 11.49 13.49
N PHE A 229 11.41 11.88 13.78
CA PHE A 229 10.28 11.59 12.89
C PHE A 229 10.48 12.18 11.49
N ARG A 230 10.93 13.45 11.40
CA ARG A 230 11.12 14.13 10.11
C ARG A 230 12.18 13.41 9.27
N ASP A 231 13.29 13.03 9.89
CA ASP A 231 14.38 12.34 9.21
C ASP A 231 13.94 10.95 8.72
N ILE A 232 13.25 10.17 9.57
CA ILE A 232 12.71 8.86 9.17
C ILE A 232 11.69 9.01 8.04
N ALA A 233 10.79 10.00 8.14
CA ALA A 233 9.78 10.26 7.12
C ALA A 233 10.40 10.58 5.76
N MET A 234 11.44 11.42 5.72
CA MET A 234 12.13 11.76 4.48
C MET A 234 12.93 10.59 3.92
N ASN A 235 13.64 9.83 4.76
CA ASN A 235 14.41 8.67 4.31
C ASN A 235 13.52 7.57 3.70
N ILE A 236 12.28 7.41 4.18
CA ILE A 236 11.35 6.41 3.65
C ILE A 236 10.57 6.93 2.44
N TYR A 237 9.92 8.10 2.55
CA TYR A 237 8.93 8.52 1.56
C TYR A 237 9.47 9.45 0.47
N ALA A 238 10.59 10.16 0.67
CA ALA A 238 11.16 10.98 -0.40
C ALA A 238 11.61 10.15 -1.63
N PRO A 239 12.26 8.98 -1.47
CA PRO A 239 12.58 8.11 -2.61
C PRO A 239 11.33 7.63 -3.36
N ILE A 240 10.27 7.28 -2.63
CA ILE A 240 8.99 6.87 -3.20
C ILE A 240 8.41 8.01 -4.04
N LEU A 241 8.26 9.20 -3.45
CA LEU A 241 7.64 10.36 -4.10
C LEU A 241 8.44 10.87 -5.31
N THR A 242 9.76 10.73 -5.29
CA THR A 242 10.64 11.11 -6.39
C THR A 242 10.50 10.19 -7.60
N ASN A 243 10.37 8.88 -7.36
CA ASN A 243 10.33 7.87 -8.43
C ASN A 243 8.91 7.50 -8.87
N MET A 244 7.90 7.90 -8.10
CA MET A 244 6.50 7.58 -8.37
C MET A 244 5.87 8.56 -9.37
N ARG A 245 5.20 8.01 -10.39
CA ARG A 245 4.27 8.78 -11.23
C ARG A 245 2.84 8.33 -10.99
N ARG A 246 1.94 9.28 -10.76
CA ARG A 246 0.50 9.05 -10.55
C ARG A 246 -0.29 9.47 -11.79
N THR A 247 -1.09 8.55 -12.32
CA THR A 247 -2.07 8.78 -13.41
C THR A 247 -3.47 8.42 -12.96
#